data_AF-A0A7Y2D7I7-F1
#
_entry.id   AF-A0A7Y2D7I7-F1
#
_cell.length_a   1.000
_cell.length_b   1.000
_cell.length_c   1.000
_cell.angle_alpha   90.00
_cell.angle_beta   90.00
_cell.angle_gamma   90.00
#
_symmetry.space_group_name_H-M   'P 1'
#
loop_
_entity.id
_entity.type
_entity.pdbx_description
1 polymer ?
#
loop_
_entity_poly.entity_id
_entity_poly.type
_entity_poly.pdbx_seq_one_letter_code
_entity_poly.pdbx_strand_id
1 'polypeptide(L)'
;MKDLPIKTTNAGFSMVETVIAIFVLTIGLIGTAAALTFALEFGALSKNVTGAKTVIVSTIEEIETLRNARRLEFSQIANTGSVDNTGAATVFSGFSTGYQPVSLSPGEDGVNGTGDDLIDPGPDATFGTGDDFSNPGLIRSGFTRRIAISNISPTIRKIEVNVRYSAAAGKIAEIRGVAYLNDEARITR
;
A
#
# COMPACT_ATOMS: atom_id res chain seq x y z
N MET A 1 -51.53 -58.92 17.24
CA MET A 1 -50.41 -57.95 17.21
C MET A 1 -49.14 -58.72 17.57
N LYS A 2 -48.16 -58.79 16.67
CA LYS A 2 -46.92 -59.57 16.86
C LYS A 2 -45.80 -58.57 17.14
N ASP A 3 -45.33 -58.51 18.38
CA ASP A 3 -44.23 -57.65 18.76
C ASP A 3 -42.93 -58.15 18.13
N LEU A 4 -42.36 -57.33 17.25
CA LEU A 4 -41.05 -57.58 16.65
C LEU A 4 -39.96 -57.13 17.63
N PRO A 5 -39.01 -57.99 18.01
CA PRO A 5 -37.94 -57.60 18.90
C PRO A 5 -36.97 -56.64 18.19
N ILE A 6 -36.85 -55.42 18.72
CA ILE A 6 -35.83 -54.45 18.28
C ILE A 6 -34.47 -54.95 18.78
N LYS A 7 -33.65 -55.46 17.87
CA LYS A 7 -32.28 -55.88 18.16
C LYS A 7 -31.38 -54.65 18.29
N THR A 8 -31.28 -54.08 19.49
CA THR A 8 -30.31 -53.02 19.80
C THR A 8 -28.91 -53.63 19.91
N THR A 9 -28.21 -53.71 18.78
CA THR A 9 -26.81 -54.15 18.75
C THR A 9 -25.94 -52.97 19.15
N ASN A 10 -25.82 -52.71 20.45
CA ASN A 10 -24.87 -51.75 20.98
C ASN A 10 -23.50 -52.42 21.05
N ALA A 11 -22.66 -52.23 20.04
CA ALA A 11 -21.26 -52.62 20.10
C ALA A 11 -20.50 -51.56 20.90
N GLY A 12 -19.99 -51.92 22.08
CA GLY A 12 -19.07 -51.07 22.83
C GLY A 12 -17.73 -50.95 22.07
N PHE A 13 -17.07 -49.79 22.17
CA PHE A 13 -15.74 -49.58 21.59
C PHE A 13 -14.66 -50.27 22.44
N SER A 14 -13.72 -50.94 21.78
CA SER A 14 -12.50 -51.41 22.40
C SER A 14 -11.60 -50.22 22.77
N MET A 15 -10.80 -50.37 23.84
CA MET A 15 -9.78 -49.38 24.19
C MET A 15 -8.78 -49.16 23.04
N VAL A 16 -8.45 -50.20 22.29
CA VAL A 16 -7.53 -50.10 21.14
C VAL A 16 -8.15 -49.26 20.02
N GLU A 17 -9.43 -49.45 19.71
CA GLU A 17 -10.14 -48.66 18.69
C GLU A 17 -10.23 -47.19 19.10
N THR A 18 -10.43 -46.91 20.40
CA THR A 18 -10.46 -45.54 20.94
C THR A 18 -9.10 -44.85 20.79
N VAL A 19 -8.01 -45.55 21.10
CA VAL A 19 -6.64 -45.02 20.94
C VAL A 19 -6.34 -44.72 19.48
N ILE A 20 -6.73 -45.61 18.55
CA ILE A 20 -6.56 -45.39 17.11
C ILE A 20 -7.39 -44.18 16.65
N ALA A 21 -8.64 -44.06 17.11
CA ALA A 21 -9.50 -42.94 16.76
C ALA A 21 -8.91 -41.59 17.23
N ILE A 22 -8.41 -41.52 18.45
CA ILE A 22 -7.73 -40.32 18.99
C ILE A 22 -6.48 -40.00 18.18
N PHE A 23 -5.68 -41.01 17.81
CA PHE A 23 -4.47 -40.81 17.01
C PHE A 23 -4.79 -40.23 15.62
N VAL A 24 -5.78 -40.81 14.92
CA VAL A 24 -6.24 -40.30 13.61
C VAL A 24 -6.81 -38.89 13.74
N LEU A 25 -7.63 -38.63 14.77
CA LEU A 25 -8.17 -37.30 15.05
C LEU A 25 -7.05 -36.28 15.28
N THR A 26 -6.00 -36.65 16.03
CA THR A 26 -4.88 -35.76 16.35
C THR A 26 -4.10 -35.40 15.08
N ILE A 27 -3.81 -36.37 14.22
CA ILE A 27 -3.16 -36.12 12.93
C ILE A 27 -4.04 -35.19 12.06
N GLY A 28 -5.35 -35.45 12.00
CA GLY A 28 -6.29 -34.61 11.28
C GLY A 28 -6.28 -33.16 11.78
N LEU A 29 -6.32 -32.97 13.10
CA LEU A 29 -6.33 -31.65 13.73
C LEU A 29 -5.03 -30.88 13.47
N ILE A 30 -3.87 -31.55 13.56
CA ILE A 30 -2.57 -30.94 13.26
C ILE A 30 -2.51 -30.53 11.78
N GLY A 31 -2.99 -31.38 10.88
CA GLY A 31 -3.06 -31.08 9.44
C GLY A 31 -3.93 -29.86 9.16
N THR A 32 -5.12 -29.76 9.77
CA THR A 32 -6.00 -28.60 9.64
C THR A 32 -5.38 -27.33 10.22
N ALA A 33 -4.71 -27.42 11.38
CA ALA A 33 -4.03 -26.27 12.00
C ALA A 33 -2.90 -25.73 11.11
N ALA A 34 -2.10 -26.63 10.51
CA ALA A 34 -1.06 -26.24 9.57
C ALA A 34 -1.62 -25.56 8.32
N ALA A 35 -2.69 -26.10 7.73
CA ALA A 35 -3.35 -25.52 6.57
C ALA A 35 -3.94 -24.12 6.86
N LEU A 36 -4.58 -23.95 8.03
CA LEU A 36 -5.11 -22.66 8.46
C LEU A 36 -4.01 -21.62 8.64
N THR A 37 -2.91 -22.00 9.28
CA THR A 37 -1.76 -21.11 9.50
C THR A 37 -1.20 -20.61 8.16
N PHE A 38 -1.01 -21.53 7.21
CA PHE A 38 -0.55 -21.18 5.86
C PHE A 38 -1.53 -20.24 5.14
N ALA A 39 -2.84 -20.50 5.24
CA ALA A 39 -3.86 -19.66 4.61
C ALA A 39 -3.87 -18.23 5.17
N LEU A 40 -3.69 -18.07 6.49
CA LEU A 40 -3.64 -16.75 7.14
C LEU A 40 -2.40 -15.96 6.71
N GLU A 41 -1.23 -16.61 6.65
CA GLU A 41 0.01 -15.98 6.22
C GLU A 41 -0.08 -15.49 4.76
N PHE A 42 -0.60 -16.34 3.87
CA PHE A 42 -0.80 -15.98 2.47
C PHE A 42 -1.85 -14.88 2.29
N GLY A 43 -2.91 -14.89 3.11
CA GLY A 43 -3.92 -13.84 3.12
C GLY A 43 -3.36 -12.48 3.51
N ALA A 44 -2.54 -12.43 4.57
CA ALA A 44 -1.87 -11.20 5.01
C ALA A 44 -0.91 -10.66 3.94
N LEU A 45 -0.11 -11.54 3.32
CA LEU A 45 0.78 -11.17 2.21
C LEU A 45 0.00 -10.59 1.03
N SER A 46 -1.08 -11.26 0.62
CA SER A 46 -1.93 -10.83 -0.50
C SER A 46 -2.57 -9.46 -0.26
N LYS A 47 -2.99 -9.17 0.98
CA LYS A 47 -3.49 -7.85 1.39
C LYS A 47 -2.41 -6.78 1.25
N ASN A 48 -1.19 -7.06 1.71
CA ASN A 48 -0.08 -6.09 1.64
C ASN A 48 0.36 -5.82 0.20
N VAL A 49 0.44 -6.86 -0.65
CA VAL A 49 0.72 -6.71 -2.09
C VAL A 49 -0.34 -5.84 -2.76
N THR A 50 -1.62 -6.10 -2.48
CA THR A 50 -2.73 -5.33 -3.06
C THR A 50 -2.69 -3.88 -2.58
N GLY A 51 -2.45 -3.64 -1.28
CA GLY A 51 -2.28 -2.30 -0.73
C GLY A 51 -1.12 -1.54 -1.37
N ALA A 52 0.02 -2.19 -1.58
CA ALA A 52 1.18 -1.59 -2.23
C ALA A 52 0.90 -1.23 -3.69
N LYS A 53 0.17 -2.09 -4.43
CA LYS A 53 -0.30 -1.78 -5.79
C LYS A 53 -1.25 -0.57 -5.80
N THR A 54 -2.19 -0.49 -4.87
CA THR A 54 -3.09 0.66 -4.77
C THR A 54 -2.30 1.95 -4.53
N VAL A 55 -1.29 1.94 -3.65
CA VAL A 55 -0.42 3.11 -3.43
C VAL A 55 0.32 3.51 -4.70
N ILE A 56 0.86 2.54 -5.44
CA ILE A 56 1.55 2.81 -6.71
C ILE A 56 0.60 3.47 -7.70
N VAL A 57 -0.56 2.86 -7.93
CA VAL A 57 -1.53 3.32 -8.93
C VAL A 57 -2.05 4.70 -8.54
N SER A 58 -2.45 4.91 -7.29
CA SER A 58 -2.95 6.20 -6.82
C SER A 58 -1.92 7.31 -6.95
N THR A 59 -0.63 7.02 -6.68
CA THR A 59 0.44 8.01 -6.82
C THR A 59 0.64 8.39 -8.29
N ILE A 60 0.62 7.41 -9.21
CA ILE A 60 0.74 7.67 -10.65
C ILE A 60 -0.46 8.48 -11.17
N GLU A 61 -1.68 8.08 -10.78
CA GLU A 61 -2.91 8.77 -11.16
C GLU A 61 -2.95 10.21 -10.64
N GLU A 62 -2.47 10.45 -9.42
CA GLU A 62 -2.36 11.79 -8.86
C GLU A 62 -1.38 12.66 -9.67
N ILE A 63 -0.19 12.17 -9.98
CA ILE A 63 0.80 12.91 -10.79
C ILE A 63 0.23 13.23 -12.18
N GLU A 64 -0.45 12.27 -12.81
CA GLU A 64 -1.12 12.49 -14.09
C GLU A 64 -2.25 13.53 -13.98
N THR A 65 -3.00 13.49 -12.88
CA THR A 65 -4.09 14.43 -12.59
C THR A 65 -3.55 15.84 -12.35
N LEU A 66 -2.46 16.01 -11.60
CA LEU A 66 -1.83 17.31 -11.36
C LEU A 66 -1.42 17.98 -12.67
N ARG A 67 -0.84 17.20 -13.59
CA ARG A 67 -0.49 17.64 -14.95
C ARG A 67 -1.73 17.94 -15.80
N ASN A 68 -2.72 17.05 -15.82
CA ASN A 68 -3.92 17.21 -16.66
C ASN A 68 -4.82 18.37 -16.20
N ALA A 69 -4.91 18.60 -14.89
CA ALA A 69 -5.66 19.70 -14.30
C ALA A 69 -4.89 21.03 -14.31
N ARG A 70 -3.63 21.04 -14.80
CA ARG A 70 -2.72 22.19 -14.75
C ARG A 70 -2.57 22.77 -13.35
N ARG A 71 -2.61 21.90 -12.32
CA ARG A 71 -2.21 22.28 -10.96
C ARG A 71 -0.69 22.41 -10.86
N LEU A 72 0.02 21.62 -11.65
CA LEU A 72 1.46 21.70 -11.84
C LEU A 72 1.76 21.71 -13.35
N GLU A 73 2.69 22.56 -13.75
CA GLU A 73 3.23 22.55 -15.11
C GLU A 73 4.08 21.30 -15.33
N PHE A 74 4.21 20.84 -16.58
CA PHE A 74 5.05 19.67 -16.89
C PHE A 74 6.50 19.87 -16.43
N SER A 75 7.02 21.10 -16.52
CA SER A 75 8.33 21.48 -16.01
C SER A 75 8.49 21.19 -14.51
N GLN A 76 7.42 21.37 -13.73
CA GLN A 76 7.41 21.21 -12.28
C GLN A 76 7.34 19.75 -11.79
N ILE A 77 6.90 18.81 -12.64
CA ILE A 77 6.75 17.38 -12.25
C ILE A 77 8.11 16.69 -12.13
N ALA A 78 8.87 16.99 -11.07
CA ALA A 78 10.21 16.46 -10.84
C ALA A 78 10.45 16.18 -9.35
N ASN A 79 11.54 15.46 -9.05
CA ASN A 79 11.99 15.32 -7.68
C ASN A 79 12.55 16.64 -7.13
N THR A 80 12.55 16.77 -5.80
CA THR A 80 13.14 17.92 -5.09
C THR A 80 14.54 18.22 -5.58
N GLY A 81 14.81 19.49 -5.86
CA GLY A 81 16.09 19.98 -6.41
C GLY A 81 16.22 19.89 -7.94
N SER A 82 15.23 19.33 -8.65
CA SER A 82 15.19 19.28 -10.13
C SER A 82 13.91 19.90 -10.71
N VAL A 83 13.11 20.57 -9.88
CA VAL A 83 11.88 21.26 -10.28
C VAL A 83 12.23 22.56 -10.99
N ASP A 84 11.60 22.78 -12.15
CA ASP A 84 11.65 24.08 -12.83
C ASP A 84 10.32 24.83 -12.64
N ASN A 85 10.38 25.84 -11.76
CA ASN A 85 9.26 26.74 -11.45
C ASN A 85 9.21 27.97 -12.38
N THR A 86 10.04 28.04 -13.42
CA THR A 86 10.08 29.19 -14.33
C THR A 86 8.75 29.32 -15.07
N GLY A 87 8.06 30.45 -14.89
CA GLY A 87 6.77 30.70 -15.53
C GLY A 87 5.58 29.95 -14.92
N ALA A 88 5.77 29.24 -13.81
CA ALA A 88 4.69 28.57 -13.09
C ALA A 88 3.87 29.55 -12.24
N ALA A 89 2.56 29.30 -12.13
CA ALA A 89 1.65 30.12 -11.32
C ALA A 89 1.83 29.88 -9.80
N THR A 90 2.26 28.68 -9.42
CA THR A 90 2.48 28.28 -8.02
C THR A 90 3.87 27.66 -7.91
N VAL A 91 4.53 27.83 -6.76
CA VAL A 91 5.82 27.20 -6.50
C VAL A 91 5.59 25.78 -6.02
N PHE A 92 6.35 24.84 -6.56
CA PHE A 92 6.36 23.44 -6.12
C PHE A 92 7.78 23.05 -5.72
N SER A 93 7.92 22.35 -4.59
CA SER A 93 9.22 21.92 -4.06
C SER A 93 9.68 20.59 -4.65
N GLY A 94 8.77 19.84 -5.29
CA GLY A 94 9.09 18.56 -5.92
C GLY A 94 8.80 17.36 -5.04
N PHE A 95 8.73 16.20 -5.67
CA PHE A 95 8.53 14.93 -4.97
C PHE A 95 9.77 14.55 -4.18
N SER A 96 9.56 14.18 -2.91
CA SER A 96 10.60 13.77 -1.98
C SER A 96 11.47 12.66 -2.56
N THR A 97 12.78 12.80 -2.36
CA THR A 97 13.75 11.76 -2.73
C THR A 97 13.86 10.72 -1.61
N GLY A 98 14.11 9.46 -1.99
CA GLY A 98 14.23 8.36 -1.02
C GLY A 98 12.90 7.73 -0.61
N TYR A 99 12.94 6.79 0.34
CA TYR A 99 11.74 6.14 0.87
C TYR A 99 11.18 6.98 2.03
N GLN A 100 9.97 7.46 1.85
CA GLN A 100 9.19 8.15 2.87
C GLN A 100 7.99 7.30 3.29
N PRO A 101 7.48 7.45 4.53
CA PRO A 101 6.20 6.88 4.91
C PRO A 101 5.11 7.35 3.95
N VAL A 102 4.14 6.49 3.63
CA VAL A 102 2.96 6.92 2.86
C VAL A 102 2.04 7.69 3.79
N SER A 103 1.75 8.94 3.47
CA SER A 103 0.80 9.74 4.25
C SER A 103 -0.66 9.44 3.87
N LEU A 104 -1.55 9.70 4.82
CA LEU A 104 -3.01 9.75 4.64
C LEU A 104 -3.48 11.14 4.18
N SER A 105 -2.64 12.17 4.27
CA SER A 105 -2.93 13.55 3.91
C SER A 105 -1.80 14.14 3.05
N PRO A 106 -2.12 14.94 2.02
CA PRO A 106 -1.13 15.49 1.09
C PRO A 106 -0.47 16.81 1.56
N GLY A 107 -0.46 17.09 2.87
CA GLY A 107 0.17 18.30 3.41
C GLY A 107 -0.45 19.64 2.98
N GLU A 108 0.34 20.71 3.05
CA GLU A 108 0.00 22.09 2.67
C GLU A 108 -0.11 22.25 1.16
N ASP A 109 0.82 21.66 0.40
CA ASP A 109 0.86 21.79 -1.06
C ASP A 109 -0.26 21.00 -1.76
N GLY A 110 -0.90 20.08 -1.03
CA GLY A 110 -2.01 19.29 -1.50
C GLY A 110 -1.60 18.29 -2.58
N VAL A 111 -0.34 17.83 -2.54
CA VAL A 111 0.25 16.79 -3.40
C VAL A 111 0.90 15.72 -2.53
N ASN A 112 0.50 14.45 -2.66
CA ASN A 112 1.17 13.40 -1.89
C ASN A 112 2.59 13.12 -2.41
N GLY A 113 3.49 12.78 -1.48
CA GLY A 113 4.86 12.36 -1.75
C GLY A 113 5.86 13.49 -1.74
N THR A 114 5.53 14.59 -1.08
CA THR A 114 6.34 15.80 -0.92
C THR A 114 6.94 15.84 0.48
N GLY A 115 7.52 16.98 0.88
CA GLY A 115 8.20 17.12 2.18
C GLY A 115 7.26 17.38 3.35
N ASP A 116 6.04 17.81 3.07
CA ASP A 116 5.01 18.29 3.99
C ASP A 116 3.89 17.26 4.24
N ASP A 117 3.94 16.10 3.59
CA ASP A 117 3.02 14.95 3.76
C ASP A 117 2.72 14.60 5.23
N LEU A 118 3.67 14.81 6.15
CA LEU A 118 3.54 14.46 7.58
C LEU A 118 3.51 15.69 8.50
N ILE A 119 3.28 16.88 7.95
CA ILE A 119 3.16 18.11 8.73
C ILE A 119 1.68 18.41 8.92
N ASP A 120 1.29 18.69 10.14
CA ASP A 120 -0.03 19.24 10.48
C ASP A 120 0.12 20.66 11.02
N PRO A 121 -0.89 21.51 10.77
CA PRO A 121 -0.88 22.85 11.33
C PRO A 121 -1.07 22.77 12.84
N GLY A 122 -0.45 23.71 13.54
CA GLY A 122 -0.61 23.84 14.98
C GLY A 122 -2.01 24.31 15.40
N PRO A 123 -2.18 24.73 16.66
CA PRO A 123 -3.46 25.23 17.17
C PRO A 123 -4.08 26.37 16.37
N ASP A 124 -3.32 27.11 15.56
CA ASP A 124 -3.84 28.17 14.70
C ASP A 124 -4.46 27.68 13.37
N ALA A 125 -4.38 26.37 13.09
CA ALA A 125 -4.87 25.71 11.88
C ALA A 125 -4.34 26.30 10.57
N THR A 126 -3.17 26.96 10.60
CA THR A 126 -2.53 27.59 9.43
C THR A 126 -1.20 26.92 9.18
N PHE A 127 -0.93 26.48 7.94
CA PHE A 127 0.37 25.94 7.57
C PHE A 127 1.41 27.05 7.37
N GLY A 128 2.68 26.71 7.57
CA GLY A 128 3.83 27.59 7.42
C GLY A 128 4.15 28.44 8.64
N THR A 129 3.51 28.17 9.79
CA THR A 129 3.69 28.89 11.05
C THR A 129 4.63 28.14 12.00
N GLY A 130 5.09 28.81 13.06
CA GLY A 130 6.09 28.26 13.98
C GLY A 130 5.59 27.12 14.87
N ASP A 131 4.28 26.89 14.91
CA ASP A 131 3.60 25.83 15.66
C ASP A 131 3.26 24.59 14.82
N ASP A 132 3.61 24.58 13.53
CA ASP A 132 3.58 23.38 12.70
C ASP A 132 4.43 22.26 13.29
N PHE A 133 3.92 21.03 13.22
CA PHE A 133 4.60 19.88 13.79
C PHE A 133 4.46 18.65 12.90
N SER A 134 5.45 17.76 13.00
CA SER A 134 5.36 16.46 12.34
C SER A 134 4.35 15.59 13.10
N ASN A 135 3.33 15.09 12.40
CA ASN A 135 2.33 14.16 12.90
C ASN A 135 2.53 12.74 12.33
N PRO A 136 3.20 11.84 13.06
CA PRO A 136 3.31 10.43 12.69
C PRO A 136 1.95 9.70 12.59
N GLY A 137 0.88 10.24 13.15
CA GLY A 137 -0.48 9.70 13.03
C GLY A 137 -1.04 9.73 11.61
N LEU A 138 -0.47 10.57 10.72
CA LEU A 138 -0.80 10.59 9.30
C LEU A 138 -0.17 9.44 8.53
N ILE A 139 0.73 8.65 9.14
CA ILE A 139 1.40 7.55 8.46
C ILE A 139 0.42 6.39 8.22
N ARG A 140 0.25 6.01 6.96
CA ARG A 140 -0.35 4.74 6.58
C ARG A 140 0.64 3.60 6.90
N SER A 141 0.41 2.97 8.05
CA SER A 141 1.27 1.89 8.55
C SER A 141 1.49 0.76 7.55
N GLY A 142 2.71 0.20 7.56
CA GLY A 142 3.10 -0.95 6.74
C GLY A 142 3.56 -0.61 5.32
N PHE A 143 3.61 0.68 4.94
CA PHE A 143 4.06 1.11 3.61
C PHE A 143 5.04 2.28 3.68
N THR A 144 6.11 2.17 2.90
CA THR A 144 6.97 3.33 2.55
C THR A 144 7.10 3.40 1.04
N ARG A 145 7.14 4.60 0.49
CA ARG A 145 7.14 4.87 -0.93
C ARG A 145 8.33 5.74 -1.31
N ARG A 146 8.91 5.46 -2.47
CA ARG A 146 9.85 6.34 -3.17
C ARG A 146 9.27 6.67 -4.54
N ILE A 147 9.30 7.96 -4.89
CA ILE A 147 8.94 8.45 -6.22
C ILE A 147 10.22 8.91 -6.90
N ALA A 148 10.57 8.34 -8.05
CA ALA A 148 11.72 8.72 -8.84
C ALA A 148 11.25 9.17 -10.22
N ILE A 149 11.51 10.43 -10.54
CA ILE A 149 11.14 11.03 -11.82
C ILE A 149 12.40 11.36 -12.60
N SER A 150 12.48 10.89 -13.83
CA SER A 150 13.62 11.14 -14.72
C SER A 150 13.16 11.55 -16.11
N ASN A 151 13.82 12.55 -16.69
CA ASN A 151 13.58 12.95 -18.08
C ASN A 151 14.14 11.89 -19.04
N ILE A 152 13.31 11.44 -19.98
CA ILE A 152 13.72 10.59 -21.11
C ILE A 152 13.95 11.46 -22.35
N SER A 153 13.07 12.45 -22.54
CA SER A 153 13.17 13.47 -23.57
C SER A 153 12.67 14.80 -22.99
N PRO A 154 12.77 15.93 -23.71
CA PRO A 154 12.17 17.19 -23.28
C PRO A 154 10.66 17.11 -23.05
N THR A 155 9.97 16.15 -23.66
CA THR A 155 8.51 16.00 -23.64
C THR A 155 8.03 14.71 -22.96
N ILE A 156 8.94 13.87 -22.46
CA ILE A 156 8.60 12.59 -21.82
C ILE A 156 9.39 12.42 -20.52
N ARG A 157 8.67 12.20 -19.44
CA ARG A 157 9.21 11.85 -18.11
C ARG A 157 8.85 10.42 -17.75
N LYS A 158 9.78 9.68 -17.17
CA LYS A 158 9.53 8.39 -16.53
C LYS A 158 9.23 8.63 -15.06
N ILE A 159 8.09 8.12 -14.59
CA ILE A 159 7.70 8.09 -13.19
C ILE A 159 7.89 6.65 -12.71
N GLU A 160 8.79 6.45 -11.76
CA GLU A 160 9.01 5.17 -11.10
C GLU A 160 8.58 5.29 -9.63
N VAL A 161 7.61 4.47 -9.22
CA VAL A 161 7.10 4.42 -7.83
C VAL A 161 7.47 3.08 -7.23
N ASN A 162 8.33 3.09 -6.20
CA ASN A 162 8.72 1.90 -5.46
C ASN A 162 8.02 1.92 -4.11
N VAL A 163 7.27 0.87 -3.80
CA VAL A 163 6.60 0.72 -2.50
C VAL A 163 7.17 -0.49 -1.77
N ARG A 164 7.67 -0.24 -0.56
CA ARG A 164 8.08 -1.27 0.38
C ARG A 164 6.95 -1.58 1.35
N TYR A 165 6.73 -2.87 1.59
CA TYR A 165 5.69 -3.37 2.48
C TYR A 165 6.19 -4.57 3.29
N SER A 166 5.55 -4.84 4.42
CA SER A 166 5.84 -6.01 5.25
C SER A 166 5.42 -7.30 4.55
N ALA A 167 6.38 -8.19 4.32
CA ALA A 167 6.17 -9.53 3.79
C ALA A 167 6.16 -10.57 4.91
N ALA A 168 6.04 -11.85 4.50
CA ALA A 168 6.15 -13.00 5.40
C ALA A 168 7.42 -12.95 6.26
N ALA A 169 7.30 -13.44 7.50
CA ALA A 169 8.39 -13.54 8.47
C ALA A 169 9.17 -12.23 8.74
N GLY A 170 8.49 -11.08 8.71
CA GLY A 170 9.10 -9.78 9.04
C GLY A 170 10.06 -9.24 7.98
N LYS A 171 10.15 -9.89 6.81
CA LYS A 171 10.93 -9.38 5.69
C LYS A 171 10.25 -8.15 5.08
N ILE A 172 11.03 -7.24 4.51
CA ILE A 172 10.50 -6.15 3.70
C ILE A 172 10.56 -6.58 2.23
N ALA A 173 9.42 -6.57 1.56
CA ALA A 173 9.34 -6.74 0.11
C ALA A 173 9.13 -5.39 -0.57
N GLU A 174 9.45 -5.33 -1.86
CA GLU A 174 9.29 -4.14 -2.67
C GLU A 174 8.55 -4.50 -3.96
N ILE A 175 7.63 -3.62 -4.37
CA ILE A 175 7.00 -3.65 -5.69
C ILE A 175 7.25 -2.30 -6.38
N ARG A 176 7.43 -2.34 -7.69
CA ARG A 176 7.73 -1.17 -8.53
C ARG A 176 6.63 -1.00 -9.58
N GLY A 177 6.12 0.22 -9.69
CA GLY A 177 5.31 0.67 -10.82
C GLY A 177 6.11 1.67 -11.66
N VAL A 178 5.90 1.63 -12.97
CA VAL A 178 6.52 2.57 -13.92
C VAL A 178 5.45 3.10 -14.84
N ALA A 179 5.42 4.42 -15.00
CA ALA A 179 4.59 5.13 -15.95
C ALA A 179 5.41 6.15 -16.74
N TYR A 180 4.87 6.57 -17.88
CA TYR A 180 5.48 7.60 -18.73
C TYR A 180 4.50 8.75 -18.88
N LEU A 181 4.95 9.93 -18.46
CA LEU A 181 4.19 11.16 -18.55
C LEU A 181 4.64 11.94 -19.77
N ASN A 182 3.71 12.28 -20.66
CA ASN A 182 3.97 13.13 -21.81
C ASN A 182 3.58 14.60 -21.53
N ASP A 183 4.28 15.49 -22.22
CA ASP A 183 4.01 16.95 -22.23
C ASP A 183 2.94 17.35 -23.25
N GLU A 184 2.32 16.39 -23.94
CA GLU A 184 1.25 16.70 -24.88
C GLU A 184 -0.02 17.05 -24.08
N ALA A 185 -0.16 18.32 -23.74
CA ALA A 185 -1.45 18.91 -23.42
C ALA A 185 -2.37 18.58 -24.59
N ARG A 186 -3.37 17.72 -24.35
CA ARG A 186 -4.40 17.37 -25.34
C ARG A 186 -4.91 18.67 -25.97
N ILE A 187 -4.56 18.90 -27.23
CA ILE A 187 -5.11 20.01 -28.03
C ILE A 187 -6.59 19.68 -28.17
N THR A 188 -7.41 20.19 -27.25
CA THR A 188 -8.85 20.24 -27.43
C THR A 188 -9.10 21.14 -28.64
N ARG A 189 -9.54 20.48 -29.72
CA ARG A 189 -10.20 21.10 -30.86
C ARG A 189 -11.44 21.87 -30.42
#